data_AF-A0AAJ5ZXG4-F1
#
_entry.id   AF-A0AAJ5ZXG4-F1
#
_cell.length_a   1.000
_cell.length_b   1.000
_cell.length_c   1.000
_cell.angle_alpha   90.00
_cell.angle_beta   90.00
_cell.angle_gamma   90.00
#
_symmetry.space_group_name_H-M   'P 1'
#
loop_
_entity.id
_entity.type
_entity.pdbx_description
1 polymer ?
#
loop_
_entity_poly.entity_id
_entity_poly.type
_entity_poly.pdbx_seq_one_letter_code
_entity_poly.pdbx_strand_id
1 'polypeptide(L)'
;MQRFWISVMGALLSMSLITAAAGASTAKVAPLTRTERCTNLSRQVDEALETHAAATQVTAAKALQRKGNRFCANKKQAQGIRMLANALKLLGVTPVDPAQ
;
A
#
# COMPACT_ATOMS: atom_id res chain seq x y z
N MET A 1 -11.00 44.17 -14.79
CA MET A 1 -10.35 43.00 -14.14
C MET A 1 -9.61 42.22 -15.21
N GLN A 2 -8.31 42.41 -15.39
CA GLN A 2 -7.35 41.31 -15.63
C GLN A 2 -5.96 41.91 -15.68
N ARG A 3 -5.26 41.60 -14.60
CA ARG A 3 -4.07 42.24 -14.10
C ARG A 3 -3.00 41.15 -14.15
N PHE A 4 -1.87 41.50 -14.75
CA PHE A 4 -0.52 41.01 -14.45
C PHE A 4 -0.08 39.74 -15.20
N TRP A 5 0.87 39.91 -16.14
CA TRP A 5 2.34 39.84 -15.94
C TRP A 5 2.77 38.37 -15.99
N ILE A 6 3.27 37.90 -17.13
CA ILE A 6 4.70 37.87 -17.50
C ILE A 6 5.51 36.90 -16.62
N SER A 7 6.07 35.92 -17.33
CA SER A 7 7.29 35.16 -17.05
C SER A 7 7.19 34.01 -16.06
N VAL A 8 7.12 32.80 -16.60
CA VAL A 8 8.02 31.73 -16.17
C VAL A 8 8.49 30.96 -17.41
N MET A 9 9.70 31.29 -17.87
CA MET A 9 10.60 30.32 -18.49
C MET A 9 10.83 29.20 -17.47
N GLY A 10 10.49 27.97 -17.83
CA GLY A 10 10.68 26.81 -16.96
C GLY A 10 10.72 25.55 -17.79
N ALA A 11 11.94 25.14 -18.15
CA ALA A 11 12.26 23.90 -18.83
C ALA A 11 11.50 22.70 -18.22
N LEU A 12 10.61 22.09 -19.00
CA LEU A 12 10.13 20.75 -18.71
C LEU A 12 10.94 19.77 -19.54
N LEU A 13 11.97 19.27 -18.87
CA LEU A 13 12.78 18.13 -19.26
C LEU A 13 11.88 16.98 -19.73
N SER A 14 12.18 16.51 -20.93
CA SER A 14 11.76 15.24 -21.51
C SER A 14 12.10 14.09 -20.56
N MET A 15 11.11 13.65 -19.78
CA MET A 15 11.24 12.44 -18.98
C MET A 15 10.92 11.23 -19.85
N SER A 16 11.93 10.72 -20.54
CA SER A 16 11.89 9.41 -21.17
C SER A 16 11.72 8.36 -20.08
N LEU A 17 10.49 7.88 -19.85
CA LEU A 17 10.28 6.67 -19.08
C LEU A 17 10.75 5.48 -19.92
N ILE A 18 11.97 5.03 -19.65
CA ILE A 18 12.38 3.67 -20.00
C ILE A 18 11.57 2.77 -19.08
N THR A 19 10.49 2.20 -19.61
CA THR A 19 9.81 1.07 -19.00
C THR A 19 10.78 -0.10 -19.02
N ALA A 20 11.54 -0.26 -17.95
CA ALA A 20 12.15 -1.54 -17.64
C ALA A 20 10.98 -2.51 -17.44
N ALA A 21 10.69 -3.29 -18.48
CA ALA A 21 9.88 -4.47 -18.39
C ALA A 21 10.59 -5.42 -17.42
N ALA A 22 10.35 -5.23 -16.12
CA ALA A 22 10.51 -6.30 -15.15
C ALA A 22 9.58 -7.39 -15.66
N GLY A 23 10.17 -8.44 -16.21
CA GLY A 23 9.47 -9.56 -16.80
C GLY A 23 8.30 -9.92 -15.91
N ALA A 24 7.10 -9.74 -16.44
CA ALA A 24 5.91 -10.37 -15.92
C ALA A 24 6.13 -11.87 -16.12
N SER A 25 6.89 -12.47 -15.22
CA SER A 25 6.83 -13.88 -14.95
C SER A 25 5.38 -14.11 -14.53
N THR A 26 4.55 -14.48 -15.51
CA THR A 26 3.29 -15.19 -15.30
C THR A 26 3.65 -16.54 -14.69
N ALA A 27 4.19 -16.52 -13.48
CA ALA A 27 3.97 -17.59 -12.55
C ALA A 27 2.48 -17.48 -12.25
N LYS A 28 1.70 -18.48 -12.67
CA LYS A 28 0.35 -18.71 -12.17
C LYS A 28 0.49 -18.85 -10.65
N VAL A 29 0.43 -17.73 -9.93
CA VAL A 29 0.56 -17.72 -8.47
C VAL A 29 -0.62 -18.55 -7.99
N ALA A 30 -0.31 -19.72 -7.42
CA ALA A 30 -1.34 -20.52 -6.77
C ALA A 30 -2.12 -19.61 -5.82
N PRO A 31 -3.45 -19.77 -5.70
CA PRO A 31 -4.24 -18.89 -4.85
C PRO A 31 -3.61 -18.83 -3.47
N LEU A 32 -3.12 -17.65 -3.06
CA LEU A 32 -2.45 -17.53 -1.77
C LEU A 32 -3.40 -18.00 -0.68
N THR A 33 -2.88 -18.86 0.20
CA THR A 33 -3.58 -19.28 1.40
C THR A 33 -3.89 -18.04 2.24
N ARG A 34 -4.95 -18.10 3.06
CA ARG A 34 -5.31 -16.97 3.92
C ARG A 34 -4.20 -16.59 4.91
N THR A 35 -3.36 -17.54 5.29
CA THR A 35 -2.19 -17.29 6.15
C THR A 35 -1.13 -16.49 5.40
N GLU A 36 -0.79 -16.86 4.16
CA GLU A 36 0.14 -16.09 3.32
C GLU A 36 -0.38 -14.67 3.06
N ARG A 37 -1.70 -14.53 2.84
CA ARG A 37 -2.33 -13.22 2.66
C ARG A 37 -2.20 -12.34 3.91
N CYS A 38 -2.39 -12.92 5.10
CA CYS A 38 -2.15 -12.23 6.36
C CYS A 38 -0.71 -11.72 6.48
N THR A 39 0.27 -12.56 6.15
CA THR A 39 1.70 -12.18 6.20
C THR A 39 2.02 -11.07 5.21
N ASN A 40 1.53 -11.17 3.97
CA ASN A 40 1.77 -10.17 2.93
C ASN A 40 1.14 -8.81 3.30
N LEU A 41 -0.12 -8.80 3.74
CA LEU A 41 -0.79 -7.58 4.19
C LEU A 41 -0.11 -6.96 5.41
N SER A 42 0.37 -7.76 6.38
CA SER A 42 1.10 -7.20 7.53
C SER A 42 2.35 -6.47 7.05
N ARG A 43 3.13 -7.08 6.15
CA ARG A 43 4.34 -6.47 5.60
C ARG A 43 4.02 -5.16 4.86
N GLN A 44 2.97 -5.12 4.05
CA GLN A 44 2.54 -3.89 3.38
C GLN A 44 2.20 -2.80 4.40
N VAL A 45 1.56 -3.14 5.52
CA VAL A 45 1.25 -2.17 6.57
C VAL A 45 2.54 -1.68 7.24
N ASP A 46 3.50 -2.55 7.51
CA ASP A 46 4.81 -2.16 8.02
C ASP A 46 5.52 -1.18 7.08
N GLU A 47 5.61 -1.51 5.79
CA GLU A 47 6.20 -0.63 4.76
C GLU A 47 5.45 0.70 4.63
N ALA A 48 4.11 0.66 4.68
CA ALA A 48 3.27 1.86 4.65
C ALA A 48 3.46 2.73 5.90
N LEU A 49 3.65 2.14 7.08
CA LEU A 49 3.91 2.89 8.31
C LEU A 49 5.29 3.57 8.28
N GLU A 50 6.28 2.94 7.67
CA GLU A 50 7.62 3.53 7.49
C GLU A 50 7.59 4.70 6.49
N THR A 51 6.93 4.51 5.36
CA THR A 51 6.86 5.51 4.28
C THR A 51 5.88 6.65 4.56
N HIS A 52 4.81 6.39 5.32
CA HIS A 52 3.79 7.39 5.69
C HIS A 52 3.88 7.83 7.15
N ALA A 53 5.05 7.75 7.79
CA ALA A 53 5.25 8.05 9.21
C ALA A 53 4.73 9.44 9.68
N ALA A 54 4.63 10.41 8.77
CA ALA A 54 4.08 11.74 9.05
C ALA A 54 2.55 11.85 8.94
N ALA A 55 1.85 10.80 8.48
CA ALA A 55 0.40 10.83 8.36
C ALA A 55 -0.25 10.78 9.75
N THR A 56 -1.26 11.64 9.97
CA THR A 56 -2.02 11.69 11.23
C THR A 56 -2.70 10.36 11.58
N GLN A 57 -2.86 9.48 10.60
CA GLN A 57 -3.53 8.19 10.73
C GLN A 57 -2.59 7.04 11.13
N VAL A 58 -1.27 7.27 11.22
CA VAL A 58 -0.26 6.24 11.55
C VAL A 58 -0.59 5.52 12.86
N THR A 59 -1.00 6.24 13.90
CA THR A 59 -1.37 5.64 15.18
C THR A 59 -2.58 4.71 15.06
N ALA A 60 -3.61 5.13 14.31
CA ALA A 60 -4.80 4.33 14.06
C ALA A 60 -4.49 3.09 13.20
N ALA A 61 -3.69 3.26 12.15
CA ALA A 61 -3.22 2.18 11.30
C ALA A 61 -2.39 1.15 12.09
N LYS A 62 -1.49 1.59 12.97
CA LYS A 62 -0.69 0.72 13.85
C LYS A 62 -1.55 -0.04 14.85
N ALA A 63 -2.61 0.59 15.38
CA ALA A 63 -3.57 -0.09 16.24
C ALA A 63 -4.33 -1.20 15.49
N LEU A 64 -4.79 -0.92 14.27
CA LEU A 64 -5.43 -1.91 13.39
C LEU A 64 -4.46 -3.03 13.02
N GLN A 65 -3.20 -2.70 12.72
CA GLN A 65 -2.15 -3.67 12.40
C GLN A 65 -1.96 -4.67 13.54
N ARG A 66 -1.74 -4.19 14.77
CA ARG A 66 -1.56 -5.05 15.94
C ARG A 66 -2.74 -5.99 16.16
N LYS A 67 -3.96 -5.46 16.04
CA LYS A 67 -5.18 -6.26 16.21
C LYS A 67 -5.35 -7.23 15.03
N GLY A 68 -4.97 -6.84 13.81
CA GLY A 68 -5.01 -7.67 12.61
C GLY A 68 -4.06 -8.86 12.72
N ASN A 69 -2.82 -8.60 13.15
CA ASN A 69 -1.80 -9.62 13.38
C ASN A 69 -2.22 -10.60 14.47
N ARG A 70 -2.88 -10.11 15.55
CA ARG A 70 -3.48 -11.00 16.55
C ARG A 70 -4.55 -11.91 15.95
N PHE A 71 -5.43 -11.39 15.09
CA PHE A 71 -6.43 -12.25 14.43
C PHE A 71 -5.81 -13.27 13.49
N CYS A 72 -4.80 -12.87 12.71
CA CYS A 72 -4.03 -13.78 11.86
C CYS A 72 -3.37 -14.90 12.68
N ALA A 73 -2.74 -14.58 13.82
CA ALA A 73 -2.13 -15.56 14.72
C ALA A 73 -3.15 -16.52 15.36
N ASN A 74 -4.35 -16.03 15.68
CA ASN A 74 -5.43 -16.83 16.27
C ASN A 74 -6.24 -17.65 15.24
N LYS A 75 -5.70 -17.89 14.03
CA LYS A 75 -6.38 -18.58 12.91
C LYS A 75 -7.68 -17.90 12.46
N LYS A 76 -7.93 -16.64 12.84
CA LYS A 76 -9.07 -15.83 12.39
C LYS A 76 -8.67 -14.98 11.18
N GLN A 77 -8.11 -15.61 10.15
CA GLN A 77 -7.46 -14.88 9.05
C GLN A 77 -8.42 -13.93 8.33
N ALA A 78 -9.69 -14.31 8.12
CA ALA A 78 -10.66 -13.43 7.44
C ALA A 78 -10.86 -12.08 8.18
N GLN A 79 -10.84 -12.10 9.52
CA GLN A 79 -10.94 -10.89 10.33
C GLN A 79 -9.62 -10.09 10.30
N GLY A 80 -8.49 -10.79 10.39
CA GLY A 80 -7.16 -10.18 10.30
C GLY A 80 -6.91 -9.48 8.96
N ILE A 81 -7.16 -10.18 7.85
CA ILE A 81 -7.05 -9.66 6.47
C ILE A 81 -7.86 -8.39 6.29
N ARG A 82 -9.14 -8.38 6.70
CA ARG A 82 -10.01 -7.20 6.58
C ARG A 82 -9.46 -6.01 7.34
N MET A 83 -8.94 -6.23 8.54
CA MET A 83 -8.40 -5.13 9.34
C MET A 83 -7.07 -4.62 8.82
N LEU A 84 -6.18 -5.49 8.35
CA LEU A 84 -4.93 -5.06 7.73
C LEU A 84 -5.20 -4.27 6.44
N ALA A 85 -6.16 -4.71 5.63
CA ALA A 85 -6.60 -3.96 4.45
C ALA A 85 -7.17 -2.58 4.83
N ASN A 86 -7.92 -2.47 5.94
CA ASN A 86 -8.41 -1.18 6.42
C ASN A 86 -7.27 -0.28 6.96
N ALA A 87 -6.24 -0.86 7.58
CA ALA A 87 -5.06 -0.10 8.00
C ALA A 87 -4.36 0.55 6.81
N LEU A 88 -4.18 -0.20 5.71
CA LEU A 88 -3.63 0.33 4.46
C LEU A 88 -4.50 1.45 3.87
N LYS A 89 -5.82 1.26 3.82
CA LYS A 89 -6.76 2.29 3.35
C LYS A 89 -6.68 3.58 4.17
N LEU A 90 -6.51 3.51 5.49
CA LEU A 90 -6.33 4.69 6.34
C LEU A 90 -5.01 5.43 6.03
N LEU A 91 -3.97 4.70 5.63
CA LEU A 91 -2.71 5.28 5.19
C LEU A 91 -2.76 5.79 3.74
N GLY A 92 -3.88 5.61 3.03
CA GLY A 92 -4.02 5.96 1.61
C GLY A 92 -3.36 4.95 0.66
N VAL A 93 -2.91 3.81 1.17
CA VAL A 93 -2.28 2.73 0.39
C VAL A 93 -3.34 1.74 -0.06
N THR A 94 -3.33 1.39 -1.35
CA THR A 94 -4.21 0.35 -1.88
C THR A 94 -3.62 -1.03 -1.57
N PRO A 95 -4.35 -1.94 -0.88
CA PRO A 95 -3.84 -3.27 -0.57
C PRO A 95 -3.55 -4.07 -1.83
N VAL A 96 -2.36 -4.66 -1.93
CA VAL A 96 -2.02 -5.62 -2.97
C VAL A 96 -2.48 -7.00 -2.52
N ASP A 97 -3.59 -7.49 -3.08
CA ASP A 97 -4.12 -8.83 -2.84
C ASP A 97 -4.00 -9.67 -4.13
N PRO A 98 -3.10 -10.67 -4.18
CA PRO A 98 -2.86 -11.47 -5.40
C PRO A 98 -3.96 -12.49 -5.70
N ALA A 99 -5.18 -12.29 -5.18
CA ALA A 99 -6.32 -13.18 -5.36
C ALA A 99 -7.49 -12.54 -6.15
N GLN A 100 -7.22 -11.52 -6.95
CA GLN A 100 -8.14 -11.05 -7.99
C GLN A 100 -7.88 -11.77 -9.30
#